data_AF-A0A1N5USS0-F1
#
_entry.id   AF-A0A1N5USS0-F1
#
_cell.length_a   1.000
_cell.length_b   1.000
_cell.length_c   1.000
_cell.angle_alpha   90.00
_cell.angle_beta   90.00
_cell.angle_gamma   90.00
#
_symmetry.space_group_name_H-M   'P 1'
#
loop_
_entity.id
_entity.type
_entity.pdbx_description
1 polymer ?
#
loop_
_entity_poly.entity_id
_entity_poly.type
_entity_poly.pdbx_seq_one_letter_code
_entity_poly.pdbx_strand_id
1 'polypeptide(L)'
;MSELDRLRHAMRVTERSGPTLDLAAVMRDGRRLRTRRRVAGAGAATLATGLVAAVVAVVVGALPGDPRTVERPPQVAVAPTPPAGVSPTPPNPFGPTPATTAGPEEPVPSPLGQVVDSGIRYGVDQRVYYVVQVSVPGEAGVKIGLAAGRRAPDGTLTTDLLVNDVEGSDRSPGFHQIGYDSGGSPAPVPTFGYFVGKAQRIIGTVDGRQVAARLAGWSADKQVVIFWFDPAELAPGDRLDGIVARDGGNRRL
;
A
#
# COMPACT_ATOMS: atom_id res chain seq x y z
N MET A 1 -2.98 -28.52 -52.50
CA MET A 1 -2.84 -27.44 -51.51
C MET A 1 -1.54 -26.73 -51.78
N SER A 2 -1.52 -25.40 -51.78
CA SER A 2 -0.30 -24.60 -51.97
C SER A 2 0.44 -24.40 -50.64
N GLU A 3 1.69 -23.93 -50.70
CA GLU A 3 2.45 -23.55 -49.50
C GLU A 3 1.84 -22.34 -48.80
N LEU A 4 1.21 -21.42 -49.55
CA LEU A 4 0.43 -20.31 -48.98
C LEU A 4 -0.77 -20.80 -48.17
N ASP A 5 -1.40 -21.92 -48.55
CA ASP A 5 -2.49 -22.51 -47.78
C ASP A 5 -1.96 -23.14 -46.48
N ARG A 6 -0.82 -23.84 -46.55
CA ARG A 6 -0.12 -24.36 -45.36
C ARG A 6 0.28 -23.23 -44.41
N LEU A 7 0.84 -22.13 -44.92
CA LEU A 7 1.25 -20.99 -44.10
C LEU A 7 0.05 -20.30 -43.43
N ARG A 8 -1.04 -20.05 -44.17
CA ARG A 8 -2.29 -19.51 -43.59
C ARG A 8 -2.89 -20.44 -42.55
N HIS A 9 -2.82 -21.76 -42.75
CA HIS A 9 -3.32 -22.73 -41.78
C HIS A 9 -2.46 -22.75 -40.52
N ALA A 10 -1.13 -22.72 -40.65
CA ALA A 10 -0.20 -22.64 -39.53
C ALA A 10 -0.42 -21.37 -38.67
N MET A 11 -0.58 -20.19 -39.32
CA MET A 11 -0.86 -18.93 -38.61
C MET A 11 -2.20 -18.97 -37.85
N ARG A 12 -3.25 -19.58 -38.44
CA ARG A 12 -4.55 -19.75 -37.76
C ARG A 12 -4.53 -20.76 -36.61
N VAL A 13 -3.62 -21.74 -36.63
CA VAL A 13 -3.45 -22.68 -35.49
C VAL A 13 -2.85 -21.99 -34.27
N THR A 14 -2.07 -20.91 -34.45
CA THR A 14 -1.62 -20.04 -33.35
C THR A 14 -2.68 -19.06 -32.86
N GLU A 15 -3.72 -18.76 -33.64
CA GLU A 15 -4.87 -17.93 -33.24
C GLU A 15 -5.88 -18.71 -32.35
N ARG A 16 -5.39 -19.32 -31.26
CA ARG A 16 -6.29 -19.65 -30.15
C ARG A 16 -6.78 -18.34 -29.54
N SER A 17 -8.09 -18.13 -29.52
CA SER A 17 -8.71 -17.12 -28.66
C SER A 17 -8.28 -17.37 -27.22
N GLY A 18 -7.37 -16.53 -26.72
CA GLY A 18 -7.01 -16.54 -25.31
C GLY A 18 -8.24 -16.23 -24.45
N PRO A 19 -8.26 -16.64 -23.17
CA PRO A 19 -9.29 -16.18 -22.25
C PRO A 19 -9.32 -14.66 -22.28
N THR A 20 -10.51 -14.07 -22.46
CA THR A 20 -10.67 -12.62 -22.46
C THR A 20 -10.11 -12.08 -21.16
N LEU A 21 -8.99 -11.34 -21.24
CA LEU A 21 -8.32 -10.79 -20.07
C LEU A 21 -9.32 -9.90 -19.33
N ASP A 22 -9.72 -10.30 -18.13
CA ASP A 22 -10.66 -9.52 -17.33
C ASP A 22 -9.94 -8.27 -16.84
N LEU A 23 -10.04 -7.19 -17.62
CA LEU A 23 -9.51 -5.88 -17.27
C LEU A 23 -10.12 -5.35 -15.97
N ALA A 24 -11.32 -5.78 -15.56
CA ALA A 24 -11.89 -5.38 -14.28
C ALA A 24 -11.24 -6.13 -13.10
N ALA A 25 -10.91 -7.43 -13.24
CA ALA A 25 -10.07 -8.14 -12.28
C ALA A 25 -8.65 -7.58 -12.24
N VAL A 26 -7.98 -7.44 -13.40
CA VAL A 26 -6.62 -6.88 -13.48
C VAL A 26 -6.56 -5.44 -12.94
N MET A 27 -7.61 -4.62 -13.12
CA MET A 27 -7.71 -3.28 -12.52
C MET A 27 -8.24 -3.24 -11.09
N ARG A 28 -8.71 -4.37 -10.54
CA ARG A 28 -9.03 -4.58 -9.12
C ARG A 28 -7.76 -4.98 -8.36
N ASP A 29 -7.06 -6.00 -8.85
CA ASP A 29 -5.75 -6.40 -8.34
C ASP A 29 -4.68 -5.32 -8.54
N GLY A 30 -4.69 -4.64 -9.69
CA GLY A 30 -3.86 -3.47 -9.94
C GLY A 30 -4.16 -2.29 -9.00
N ARG A 31 -5.40 -2.15 -8.52
CA ARG A 31 -5.75 -1.19 -7.46
C ARG A 31 -5.23 -1.63 -6.10
N ARG A 32 -5.44 -2.90 -5.75
CA ARG A 32 -4.92 -3.56 -4.54
C ARG A 32 -3.39 -3.50 -4.44
N LEU A 33 -2.68 -3.56 -5.57
CA LEU A 33 -1.25 -3.25 -5.68
C LEU A 33 -0.93 -1.75 -5.52
N ARG A 34 -1.73 -0.84 -6.09
CA ARG A 34 -1.56 0.62 -5.88
C ARG A 34 -1.83 1.07 -4.43
N THR A 35 -2.58 0.30 -3.64
CA THR A 35 -2.71 0.54 -2.19
C THR A 35 -1.41 0.25 -1.43
N ARG A 36 -0.52 -0.60 -1.96
CA ARG A 36 0.87 -0.77 -1.47
C ARG A 36 1.76 0.38 -1.95
N ARG A 37 1.29 1.61 -1.78
CA ARG A 37 1.97 2.81 -2.28
C ARG A 37 3.21 3.06 -1.44
N ARG A 38 4.41 2.99 -2.05
CA ARG A 38 5.60 3.62 -1.46
C ARG A 38 5.26 5.08 -1.20
N VAL A 39 5.40 5.56 0.04
CA VAL A 39 5.19 6.97 0.34
C VAL A 39 6.55 7.66 0.34
N ALA A 40 6.61 8.82 -0.30
CA ALA A 40 7.82 9.61 -0.46
C ALA A 40 7.52 11.02 0.03
N GLY A 41 7.73 11.25 1.33
CA GLY A 41 7.40 12.51 1.99
C GLY A 41 8.18 13.71 1.45
N ALA A 42 7.48 14.83 1.26
CA ALA A 42 8.06 16.12 0.94
C ALA A 42 7.12 17.28 1.35
N GLY A 43 7.61 18.19 2.19
CA GLY A 43 6.95 19.46 2.53
C GLY A 43 6.00 19.41 3.72
N ALA A 44 6.10 20.38 4.62
CA ALA A 44 5.30 20.52 5.83
C ALA A 44 4.93 21.99 6.09
N ALA A 45 3.78 22.24 6.74
CA ALA A 45 3.50 23.46 7.52
C ALA A 45 2.20 23.32 8.35
N THR A 46 2.29 23.58 9.66
CA THR A 46 1.16 23.74 10.59
C THR A 46 1.07 25.21 11.04
N LEU A 47 0.06 25.73 11.74
CA LEU A 47 -1.22 25.22 12.28
C LEU A 47 -2.38 26.02 11.61
N ALA A 48 -3.66 26.07 11.99
CA ALA A 48 -4.51 25.56 13.09
C ALA A 48 -5.99 25.58 12.58
N THR A 49 -7.07 25.10 13.23
CA THR A 49 -7.32 24.38 14.50
C THR A 49 -8.66 23.63 14.34
N GLY A 50 -8.91 22.51 15.05
CA GLY A 50 -10.24 21.90 15.06
C GLY A 50 -10.34 20.60 15.87
N LEU A 51 -11.35 20.48 16.72
CA LEU A 51 -11.61 19.29 17.57
C LEU A 51 -12.44 18.24 16.82
N VAL A 52 -11.82 17.15 16.35
CA VAL A 52 -12.52 15.90 15.98
C VAL A 52 -11.63 14.69 16.33
N ALA A 53 -12.22 13.61 16.86
CA ALA A 53 -11.51 12.34 17.06
C ALA A 53 -11.34 11.60 15.71
N ALA A 54 -10.10 11.31 15.32
CA ALA A 54 -9.78 10.76 14.01
C ALA A 54 -10.02 9.23 13.93
N VAL A 55 -11.17 8.83 13.42
CA VAL A 55 -11.38 7.45 12.90
C VAL A 55 -10.94 7.41 11.43
N VAL A 56 -10.02 6.50 11.08
CA VAL A 56 -9.58 6.29 9.70
C VAL A 56 -10.64 5.51 8.92
N ALA A 57 -11.70 6.21 8.51
CA ALA A 57 -12.78 5.67 7.70
C ALA A 57 -12.57 6.00 6.21
N VAL A 58 -12.10 5.02 5.43
CA VAL A 58 -12.02 5.14 3.95
C VAL A 58 -13.41 4.95 3.36
N VAL A 59 -14.23 6.00 3.41
CA VAL A 59 -15.56 6.03 2.79
C VAL A 59 -15.44 6.35 1.31
N VAL A 60 -15.50 5.32 0.46
CA VAL A 60 -15.76 5.49 -0.97
C VAL A 60 -17.26 5.31 -1.19
N GLY A 61 -17.96 6.41 -1.42
CA GLY A 61 -19.41 6.39 -1.67
C GLY A 61 -19.75 5.72 -3.00
N ALA A 62 -20.63 4.71 -2.95
CA ALA A 62 -21.33 4.18 -4.11
C ALA A 62 -22.82 4.50 -3.96
N LEU A 63 -23.31 5.48 -4.73
CA LEU A 63 -24.75 5.70 -4.90
C LEU A 63 -25.28 4.71 -5.95
N PRO A 64 -26.27 3.86 -5.63
CA PRO A 64 -27.17 3.30 -6.64
C PRO A 64 -28.09 4.42 -7.14
N GLY A 65 -28.25 4.55 -8.46
CA GLY A 65 -29.24 5.45 -9.04
C GLY A 65 -30.54 4.72 -9.36
N ASP A 66 -31.69 5.33 -9.07
CA ASP A 66 -33.01 4.92 -9.57
C ASP A 66 -33.83 6.16 -9.99
N PRO A 67 -34.29 6.27 -11.26
CA PRO A 67 -34.94 7.48 -11.78
C PRO A 67 -36.48 7.36 -11.93
N ARG A 68 -37.22 7.57 -10.84
CA ARG A 68 -38.64 8.04 -10.77
C ARG A 68 -38.78 8.83 -9.44
N THR A 69 -39.59 9.88 -9.26
CA THR A 69 -40.86 10.29 -9.92
C THR A 69 -40.93 11.83 -10.10
N VAL A 70 -41.89 12.33 -10.87
CA VAL A 70 -42.13 13.77 -11.18
C VAL A 70 -42.99 14.47 -10.12
N GLU A 71 -42.62 15.69 -9.70
CA GLU A 71 -43.59 16.78 -9.40
C GLU A 71 -42.98 18.20 -9.49
N ARG A 72 -43.80 19.24 -9.79
CA ARG A 72 -43.45 20.64 -10.16
C ARG A 72 -44.76 21.46 -10.41
N PRO A 73 -44.86 22.81 -10.27
CA PRO A 73 -44.07 23.87 -9.58
C PRO A 73 -44.92 24.51 -8.43
N PRO A 74 -44.98 25.84 -8.08
CA PRO A 74 -44.89 27.12 -8.87
C PRO A 74 -43.54 27.85 -8.71
N GLN A 75 -43.02 28.75 -9.57
CA GLN A 75 -43.53 29.78 -10.50
C GLN A 75 -43.90 31.17 -9.91
N VAL A 76 -43.00 32.16 -10.11
CA VAL A 76 -43.23 33.64 -10.13
C VAL A 76 -42.22 34.28 -11.12
N ALA A 77 -42.49 35.50 -11.63
CA ALA A 77 -41.68 36.27 -12.60
C ALA A 77 -41.75 37.81 -12.26
N VAL A 78 -41.20 38.82 -12.97
CA VAL A 78 -40.72 39.03 -14.37
C VAL A 78 -39.50 40.01 -14.39
N ALA A 79 -38.88 40.24 -15.56
CA ALA A 79 -37.89 41.30 -15.86
C ALA A 79 -38.56 42.72 -15.96
N PRO A 80 -37.88 43.89 -16.21
CA PRO A 80 -36.72 44.14 -17.12
C PRO A 80 -35.64 45.16 -16.65
N THR A 81 -34.82 45.65 -17.60
CA THR A 81 -33.55 46.44 -17.54
C THR A 81 -33.65 47.87 -18.13
N PRO A 82 -32.57 48.70 -18.22
CA PRO A 82 -31.26 48.73 -17.53
C PRO A 82 -31.15 49.99 -16.60
N PRO A 83 -30.48 51.16 -16.84
CA PRO A 83 -29.41 51.63 -17.77
C PRO A 83 -28.10 52.16 -17.10
N ALA A 84 -27.02 52.33 -17.90
CA ALA A 84 -25.74 53.06 -17.64
C ALA A 84 -24.82 52.60 -16.46
N GLY A 85 -23.49 52.72 -16.51
CA GLY A 85 -22.62 53.03 -17.66
C GLY A 85 -21.27 53.67 -17.30
N VAL A 86 -20.23 52.89 -16.99
CA VAL A 86 -18.81 53.34 -16.96
C VAL A 86 -17.78 52.22 -17.19
N SER A 87 -16.70 52.58 -17.86
CA SER A 87 -15.36 51.96 -17.89
C SER A 87 -14.38 53.09 -18.25
N PRO A 88 -13.05 53.00 -18.00
CA PRO A 88 -12.28 51.81 -17.61
C PRO A 88 -11.31 52.00 -16.42
N THR A 89 -10.85 50.88 -15.84
CA THR A 89 -9.51 50.78 -15.20
C THR A 89 -8.96 49.36 -15.41
N PRO A 90 -7.75 49.17 -15.99
CA PRO A 90 -7.10 47.87 -16.03
C PRO A 90 -6.50 47.53 -14.65
N PRO A 91 -6.81 46.39 -14.03
CA PRO A 91 -6.15 45.97 -12.79
C PRO A 91 -4.68 45.62 -13.05
N ASN A 92 -3.84 45.99 -12.09
CA ASN A 92 -2.39 45.88 -12.07
C ASN A 92 -1.90 44.44 -12.42
N PRO A 93 -0.90 44.24 -13.30
CA PRO A 93 -0.40 42.90 -13.67
C PRO A 93 0.34 42.14 -12.54
N PHE A 94 0.42 42.72 -11.34
CA PHE A 94 1.01 42.13 -10.13
C PHE A 94 -0.05 41.54 -9.20
N GLY A 95 -0.94 40.70 -9.75
CA GLY A 95 -1.69 39.76 -8.92
C GLY A 95 -0.75 38.68 -8.38
N PRO A 96 -0.82 38.29 -7.09
CA PRO A 96 0.01 37.20 -6.58
C PRO A 96 -0.35 35.90 -7.30
N THR A 97 0.66 35.21 -7.84
CA THR A 97 0.51 33.90 -8.47
C THR A 97 -0.25 32.96 -7.52
N PRO A 98 -1.32 32.26 -7.97
CA PRO A 98 -2.01 31.30 -7.11
C PRO A 98 -1.01 30.22 -6.69
N ALA A 99 -0.71 30.17 -5.39
CA ALA A 99 0.30 29.29 -4.85
C ALA A 99 -0.04 27.83 -5.16
N THR A 100 0.91 27.09 -5.72
CA THR A 100 0.75 25.68 -6.06
C THR A 100 0.24 24.91 -4.84
N THR A 101 -0.95 24.30 -4.97
CA THR A 101 -1.57 23.50 -3.91
C THR A 101 -0.59 22.42 -3.45
N ALA A 102 -0.20 22.47 -2.17
CA ALA A 102 0.64 21.45 -1.57
C ALA A 102 -0.03 20.07 -1.69
N GLY A 103 0.77 19.03 -1.92
CA GLY A 103 0.28 17.66 -1.96
C GLY A 103 -0.25 17.22 -0.59
N PRO A 104 -1.08 16.16 -0.52
CA PRO A 104 -1.52 15.59 0.75
C PRO A 104 -0.31 15.20 1.62
N GLU A 105 -0.27 15.71 2.85
CA GLU A 105 0.73 15.36 3.85
C GLU A 105 0.68 13.86 4.16
N GLU A 106 1.84 13.21 4.28
CA GLU A 106 1.91 11.79 4.67
C GLU A 106 1.42 11.65 6.12
N PRO A 107 0.37 10.87 6.40
CA PRO A 107 -0.11 10.71 7.77
C PRO A 107 0.96 10.04 8.62
N VAL A 108 1.39 10.74 9.68
CA VAL A 108 2.44 10.27 10.61
C VAL A 108 2.13 8.83 11.06
N PRO A 109 3.07 7.88 10.91
CA PRO A 109 2.83 6.49 11.29
C PRO A 109 2.44 6.37 12.76
N SER A 110 1.42 5.56 13.03
CA SER A 110 0.95 5.23 14.39
C SER A 110 1.17 3.75 14.67
N PRO A 111 2.34 3.35 15.23
CA PRO A 111 2.64 1.97 15.57
C PRO A 111 1.69 1.41 16.63
N LEU A 112 1.11 0.25 16.34
CA LEU A 112 0.48 -0.59 17.33
C LEU A 112 1.59 -1.30 18.12
N GLY A 113 1.93 -0.76 19.28
CA GLY A 113 2.96 -1.31 20.16
C GLY A 113 4.38 -0.85 19.81
N GLN A 114 5.38 -1.66 20.19
CA GLN A 114 6.79 -1.32 20.00
C GLN A 114 7.22 -1.47 18.54
N VAL A 115 8.00 -0.49 18.08
CA VAL A 115 8.75 -0.55 16.82
C VAL A 115 9.95 -1.46 17.00
N VAL A 116 10.14 -2.41 16.07
CA VAL A 116 11.26 -3.36 16.05
C VAL A 116 12.44 -2.77 15.29
N ASP A 117 13.58 -2.74 15.95
CA ASP A 117 14.86 -2.33 15.38
C ASP A 117 15.49 -3.49 14.59
N SER A 118 15.72 -3.32 13.29
CA SER A 118 16.23 -4.41 12.43
C SER A 118 17.75 -4.67 12.54
N GLY A 119 18.48 -3.74 13.16
CA GLY A 119 19.94 -3.64 13.12
C GLY A 119 20.52 -2.99 11.85
N ILE A 120 19.76 -2.93 10.76
CA ILE A 120 20.20 -2.41 9.46
C ILE A 120 20.09 -0.88 9.42
N ARG A 121 21.05 -0.21 8.77
CA ARG A 121 21.08 1.25 8.57
C ARG A 121 21.38 1.62 7.11
N TYR A 122 20.82 2.74 6.66
CA TYR A 122 21.07 3.33 5.35
C TYR A 122 21.38 4.82 5.53
N GLY A 123 22.67 5.18 5.48
CA GLY A 123 23.13 6.50 5.89
C GLY A 123 22.88 6.73 7.39
N VAL A 124 22.15 7.79 7.72
CA VAL A 124 21.75 8.10 9.10
C VAL A 124 20.49 7.36 9.56
N ASP A 125 19.68 6.86 8.62
CA ASP A 125 18.39 6.23 8.91
C ASP A 125 18.57 4.77 9.33
N GLN A 126 17.80 4.34 10.32
CA GLN A 126 17.69 2.95 10.75
C GLN A 126 16.48 2.28 10.11
N ARG A 127 16.66 1.11 9.47
CA ARG A 127 15.55 0.28 9.01
C ARG A 127 14.84 -0.29 10.23
N VAL A 128 13.52 -0.12 10.29
CA VAL A 128 12.67 -0.59 11.39
C VAL A 128 11.43 -1.31 10.83
N TYR A 129 10.85 -2.18 11.64
CA TYR A 129 9.59 -2.86 11.34
C TYR A 129 8.56 -2.56 12.42
N TYR A 130 7.33 -2.26 12.05
CA TYR A 130 6.27 -1.99 13.03
C TYR A 130 4.90 -2.38 12.49
N VAL A 131 4.01 -2.79 13.39
CA VAL A 131 2.62 -3.10 13.04
C VAL A 131 1.81 -1.80 13.09
N VAL A 132 0.93 -1.59 12.12
CA VAL A 132 -0.04 -0.49 12.08
C VAL A 132 -1.46 -1.03 11.98
N GLN A 133 -2.46 -0.23 12.35
CA GLN A 133 -3.84 -0.55 12.05
C GLN A 133 -4.12 -0.36 10.55
N VAL A 134 -4.88 -1.29 9.96
CA VAL A 134 -5.42 -1.17 8.59
C VAL A 134 -6.92 -1.44 8.60
N SER A 135 -7.58 -1.15 7.49
CA SER A 135 -8.96 -1.54 7.22
C SER A 135 -9.07 -1.98 5.77
N VAL A 136 -9.50 -3.21 5.53
CA VAL A 136 -9.68 -3.78 4.19
C VAL A 136 -11.19 -3.88 3.90
N PRO A 137 -11.73 -3.18 2.89
CA PRO A 137 -13.17 -3.21 2.60
C PRO A 137 -13.68 -4.63 2.32
N GLY A 138 -14.69 -5.06 3.08
CA GLY A 138 -15.26 -6.42 3.06
C GLY A 138 -14.63 -7.38 4.09
N GLU A 139 -13.37 -7.15 4.48
CA GLU A 139 -12.56 -8.14 5.20
C GLU A 139 -12.32 -7.70 6.64
N ALA A 140 -13.38 -7.73 7.45
CA ALA A 140 -13.35 -7.31 8.87
C ALA A 140 -12.43 -8.17 9.77
N GLY A 141 -11.90 -9.29 9.27
CA GLY A 141 -10.86 -10.08 9.93
C GLY A 141 -9.43 -9.56 9.71
N VAL A 142 -9.22 -8.61 8.80
CA VAL A 142 -7.95 -7.92 8.58
C VAL A 142 -7.99 -6.51 9.19
N LYS A 143 -7.16 -6.31 10.22
CA LYS A 143 -7.10 -5.15 11.09
C LYS A 143 -5.66 -4.65 11.30
N ILE A 144 -4.65 -5.47 10.99
CA ILE A 144 -3.24 -5.06 11.03
C ILE A 144 -2.51 -5.18 9.68
N GLY A 145 -1.49 -4.35 9.53
CA GLY A 145 -0.45 -4.50 8.51
C GLY A 145 0.93 -4.32 9.14
N LEU A 146 1.95 -4.93 8.52
CA LEU A 146 3.34 -4.79 8.89
C LEU A 146 4.03 -3.78 7.96
N ALA A 147 4.50 -2.68 8.51
CA ALA A 147 5.30 -1.68 7.83
C ALA A 147 6.80 -2.02 7.94
N ALA A 148 7.51 -1.91 6.82
CA ALA A 148 8.93 -1.65 6.79
C ALA A 148 9.14 -0.14 6.63
N GLY A 149 9.76 0.48 7.61
CA GLY A 149 9.96 1.92 7.66
C GLY A 149 11.39 2.31 7.98
N ARG A 150 11.66 3.61 7.95
CA ARG A 150 12.91 4.21 8.44
C ARG A 150 12.63 4.98 9.73
N ARG A 151 13.58 4.94 10.66
CA ARG A 151 13.66 5.84 11.80
C ARG A 151 14.86 6.76 11.60
N ALA A 152 14.62 8.06 11.56
CA ALA A 152 15.67 9.08 11.52
C ALA A 152 16.26 9.32 12.95
N PRO A 153 17.43 9.99 13.09
CA PRO A 153 18.09 10.16 14.39
C PRO A 153 17.30 10.92 15.47
N ASP A 154 16.29 11.68 15.08
CA ASP A 154 15.34 12.39 15.95
C ASP A 154 14.20 11.48 16.47
N GLY A 155 14.09 10.26 15.95
CA GLY A 155 13.01 9.31 16.23
C GLY A 155 11.87 9.31 15.21
N THR A 156 11.86 10.23 14.23
CA THR A 156 10.79 10.35 13.21
C THR A 156 10.70 9.08 12.36
N LEU A 157 9.47 8.62 12.10
CA LEU A 157 9.18 7.41 11.33
C LEU A 157 8.61 7.74 9.94
N THR A 158 9.08 7.04 8.91
CA THR A 158 8.53 7.07 7.54
C THR A 158 8.16 5.66 7.08
N THR A 159 7.12 5.51 6.23
CA THR A 159 6.70 4.20 5.70
C THR A 159 7.22 3.97 4.28
N ASP A 160 8.26 3.16 4.11
CA ASP A 160 8.78 2.83 2.78
C ASP A 160 7.91 1.76 2.08
N LEU A 161 7.44 0.74 2.83
CA LEU A 161 6.55 -0.30 2.32
C LEU A 161 5.64 -0.85 3.43
N LEU A 162 4.33 -0.94 3.16
CA LEU A 162 3.33 -1.61 4.00
C LEU A 162 2.85 -2.91 3.34
N VAL A 163 2.77 -3.98 4.11
CA VAL A 163 2.10 -5.24 3.72
C VAL A 163 1.04 -5.65 4.72
N ASN A 164 -0.09 -6.13 4.23
CA ASN A 164 -1.20 -6.63 5.01
C ASN A 164 -1.88 -7.77 4.23
N ASP A 165 -2.58 -8.65 4.93
CA ASP A 165 -3.46 -9.62 4.29
C ASP A 165 -4.65 -8.90 3.64
N VAL A 166 -5.39 -9.62 2.81
CA VAL A 166 -6.39 -9.02 1.90
C VAL A 166 -7.71 -9.76 1.86
N GLU A 167 -7.80 -10.85 2.62
CA GLU A 167 -8.91 -11.79 2.72
C GLU A 167 -8.75 -12.59 4.02
N GLY A 168 -9.85 -13.00 4.65
CA GLY A 168 -9.80 -13.87 5.84
C GLY A 168 -9.39 -13.13 7.11
N SER A 169 -8.29 -13.52 7.76
CA SER A 169 -7.84 -12.89 9.01
C SER A 169 -6.34 -12.92 9.28
N ASP A 170 -5.82 -11.77 9.71
CA ASP A 170 -4.42 -11.55 10.10
C ASP A 170 -3.96 -12.28 11.38
N ARG A 171 -4.85 -13.09 11.99
CA ARG A 171 -4.55 -13.99 13.13
C ARG A 171 -4.77 -15.46 12.83
N SER A 172 -4.99 -15.83 11.56
CA SER A 172 -4.94 -17.24 11.16
C SER A 172 -3.52 -17.81 11.37
N PRO A 173 -3.32 -19.02 11.91
CA PRO A 173 -1.96 -19.54 12.12
C PRO A 173 -1.21 -19.79 10.81
N GLY A 174 0.05 -19.37 10.72
CA GLY A 174 0.89 -19.58 9.55
C GLY A 174 1.68 -18.33 9.10
N PHE A 175 2.06 -18.32 7.82
CA PHE A 175 2.71 -17.17 7.18
C PHE A 175 1.69 -16.22 6.55
N HIS A 176 1.89 -14.92 6.77
CA HIS A 176 1.05 -13.85 6.22
C HIS A 176 1.75 -13.14 5.05
N GLN A 177 1.12 -12.09 4.50
CA GLN A 177 1.61 -11.33 3.35
C GLN A 177 3.10 -10.91 3.48
N ILE A 178 3.98 -11.56 2.70
CA ILE A 178 5.43 -11.25 2.65
C ILE A 178 5.69 -10.03 1.77
N GLY A 179 6.50 -9.09 2.27
CA GLY A 179 6.99 -7.91 1.56
C GLY A 179 8.37 -8.11 0.95
N TYR A 180 8.54 -7.55 -0.25
CA TYR A 180 9.77 -7.55 -1.04
C TYR A 180 9.95 -6.14 -1.63
N ASP A 181 11.18 -5.62 -1.67
CA ASP A 181 11.50 -4.50 -2.58
C ASP A 181 11.48 -4.99 -4.04
N SER A 182 11.42 -4.04 -4.97
CA SER A 182 11.59 -4.27 -6.42
C SER A 182 13.04 -4.06 -6.87
N GLY A 183 13.95 -3.79 -5.93
CA GLY A 183 15.31 -3.31 -6.18
C GLY A 183 15.35 -1.79 -6.48
N GLY A 184 16.56 -1.26 -6.65
CA GLY A 184 16.79 0.12 -7.12
C GLY A 184 16.57 1.25 -6.10
N SER A 185 16.10 0.96 -4.89
CA SER A 185 16.06 1.94 -3.79
C SER A 185 17.47 2.21 -3.22
N PRO A 186 17.84 3.45 -2.86
CA PRO A 186 19.07 3.74 -2.12
C PRO A 186 19.01 3.28 -0.65
N ALA A 187 17.81 2.99 -0.14
CA ALA A 187 17.57 2.43 1.19
C ALA A 187 16.64 1.21 1.06
N PRO A 188 17.11 0.09 0.49
CA PRO A 188 16.23 -0.99 0.06
C PRO A 188 15.53 -1.71 1.22
N VAL A 189 14.36 -2.28 0.94
CA VAL A 189 13.58 -3.05 1.91
C VAL A 189 13.99 -4.53 1.86
N PRO A 190 14.61 -5.10 2.92
CA PRO A 190 14.91 -6.52 2.98
C PRO A 190 13.60 -7.34 2.97
N THR A 191 13.62 -8.54 2.39
CA THR A 191 12.47 -9.46 2.40
C THR A 191 11.98 -9.69 3.83
N PHE A 192 10.71 -9.42 4.11
CA PHE A 192 10.17 -9.37 5.47
C PHE A 192 8.70 -9.81 5.53
N GLY A 193 8.23 -10.16 6.72
CA GLY A 193 6.84 -10.54 6.95
C GLY A 193 6.57 -10.82 8.43
N TYR A 194 5.43 -11.46 8.71
CA TYR A 194 5.16 -12.01 10.02
C TYR A 194 4.56 -13.41 9.92
N PHE A 195 4.72 -14.16 11.01
CA PHE A 195 4.19 -15.50 11.22
C PHE A 195 3.35 -15.51 12.49
N VAL A 196 2.17 -16.15 12.46
CA VAL A 196 1.32 -16.35 13.64
C VAL A 196 1.51 -17.77 14.17
N GLY A 197 2.20 -17.86 15.32
CA GLY A 197 2.47 -19.09 16.05
C GLY A 197 3.87 -19.11 16.67
N LYS A 198 4.23 -20.22 17.31
CA LYS A 198 5.46 -20.36 18.12
C LYS A 198 6.73 -20.64 17.29
N ALA A 199 6.94 -19.88 16.22
CA ALA A 199 8.15 -19.97 15.40
C ALA A 199 9.38 -19.49 16.20
N GLN A 200 10.40 -20.34 16.29
CA GLN A 200 11.72 -20.00 16.86
C GLN A 200 12.81 -19.91 15.78
N ARG A 201 12.55 -20.45 14.59
CA ARG A 201 13.38 -20.28 13.39
C ARG A 201 12.45 -20.09 12.19
N ILE A 202 12.80 -19.16 11.30
CA ILE A 202 12.23 -19.06 9.95
C ILE A 202 13.40 -19.16 8.97
N ILE A 203 13.24 -20.03 7.97
CA ILE A 203 14.27 -20.35 6.97
C ILE A 203 13.66 -20.10 5.60
N GLY A 204 14.33 -19.26 4.80
CA GLY A 204 14.03 -19.08 3.38
C GLY A 204 14.93 -19.95 2.52
N THR A 205 14.49 -20.26 1.31
CA THR A 205 15.30 -20.90 0.26
C THR A 205 15.42 -19.94 -0.93
N VAL A 206 16.63 -19.79 -1.48
CA VAL A 206 16.93 -19.06 -2.72
C VAL A 206 18.01 -19.81 -3.49
N ASP A 207 17.81 -20.10 -4.77
CA ASP A 207 18.73 -20.88 -5.61
C ASP A 207 19.14 -22.24 -4.97
N GLY A 208 18.22 -22.84 -4.22
CA GLY A 208 18.45 -24.06 -3.42
C GLY A 208 19.27 -23.87 -2.13
N ARG A 209 19.88 -22.70 -1.89
CA ARG A 209 20.55 -22.32 -0.64
C ARG A 209 19.53 -21.94 0.43
N GLN A 210 19.76 -22.38 1.67
CA GLN A 210 18.96 -21.94 2.82
C GLN A 210 19.54 -20.67 3.45
N VAL A 211 18.65 -19.76 3.88
CA VAL A 211 18.96 -18.48 4.52
C VAL A 211 18.16 -18.36 5.82
N ALA A 212 18.75 -17.81 6.88
CA ALA A 212 18.05 -17.61 8.15
C ALA A 212 17.39 -16.22 8.21
N ALA A 213 16.14 -16.15 8.68
CA ALA A 213 15.54 -14.87 9.03
C ALA A 213 15.93 -14.45 10.46
N ARG A 214 16.19 -13.16 10.64
CA ARG A 214 16.14 -12.50 11.96
C ARG A 214 14.68 -12.49 12.43
N LEU A 215 14.44 -12.66 13.74
CA LEU A 215 13.11 -12.73 14.34
C LEU A 215 12.94 -11.71 15.47
N ALA A 216 11.73 -11.17 15.62
CA ALA A 216 11.30 -10.42 16.79
C ALA A 216 9.84 -10.73 17.13
N GLY A 217 9.54 -11.03 18.40
CA GLY A 217 8.17 -11.16 18.87
C GLY A 217 7.51 -9.79 19.01
N TRP A 218 6.31 -9.60 18.46
CA TRP A 218 5.59 -8.33 18.55
C TRP A 218 5.23 -8.01 20.02
N SER A 219 5.07 -6.73 20.35
CA SER A 219 4.86 -6.35 21.76
C SER A 219 3.44 -6.68 22.25
N ALA A 220 2.43 -6.49 21.41
CA ALA A 220 1.01 -6.53 21.79
C ALA A 220 0.32 -7.89 21.62
N ASP A 221 0.88 -8.81 20.82
CA ASP A 221 0.47 -10.23 20.78
C ASP A 221 1.71 -11.10 20.60
N LYS A 222 1.88 -12.08 21.50
CA LYS A 222 3.04 -12.98 21.56
C LYS A 222 2.92 -14.20 20.63
N GLN A 223 1.82 -14.34 19.89
CA GLN A 223 1.77 -15.27 18.75
C GLN A 223 2.34 -14.66 17.47
N VAL A 224 2.42 -13.32 17.34
CA VAL A 224 2.98 -12.66 16.15
C VAL A 224 4.51 -12.58 16.25
N VAL A 225 5.19 -13.27 15.34
CA VAL A 225 6.64 -13.20 15.14
C VAL A 225 6.90 -12.43 13.83
N ILE A 226 7.45 -11.22 13.96
CA ILE A 226 7.97 -10.43 12.84
C ILE A 226 9.31 -11.03 12.40
N PHE A 227 9.53 -11.14 11.09
CA PHE A 227 10.77 -11.67 10.53
C PHE A 227 11.28 -10.84 9.35
N TRP A 228 12.61 -10.82 9.19
CA TRP A 228 13.27 -10.25 8.02
C TRP A 228 14.56 -11.02 7.70
N PHE A 229 14.90 -11.09 6.42
CA PHE A 229 16.19 -11.62 5.98
C PHE A 229 17.25 -10.52 6.01
N ASP A 230 18.49 -10.91 6.27
CA ASP A 230 19.62 -9.98 6.29
C ASP A 230 20.05 -9.64 4.85
N PRO A 231 20.17 -8.36 4.45
CA PRO A 231 20.71 -7.96 3.15
C PRO A 231 22.10 -8.52 2.81
N ALA A 232 22.88 -8.92 3.83
CA ALA A 232 24.16 -9.59 3.63
C ALA A 232 24.03 -11.09 3.27
N GLU A 233 22.87 -11.72 3.51
CA GLU A 233 22.61 -13.14 3.20
C GLU A 233 21.61 -13.34 2.04
N LEU A 234 20.73 -12.37 1.77
CA LEU A 234 19.73 -12.37 0.70
C LEU A 234 19.60 -10.94 0.14
N ALA A 235 19.84 -10.71 -1.15
CA ALA A 235 19.83 -9.36 -1.69
C ALA A 235 18.39 -8.82 -1.79
N PRO A 236 18.14 -7.53 -1.48
CA PRO A 236 16.81 -6.95 -1.60
C PRO A 236 16.27 -6.94 -3.04
N GLY A 237 15.27 -7.79 -3.29
CA GLY A 237 14.69 -8.05 -4.61
C GLY A 237 14.73 -9.54 -4.98
N ASP A 238 15.65 -10.30 -4.38
CA ASP A 238 15.70 -11.76 -4.49
C ASP A 238 14.39 -12.36 -3.96
N ARG A 239 13.81 -13.28 -4.75
CA ARG A 239 12.61 -14.01 -4.34
C ARG A 239 12.99 -15.31 -3.66
N LEU A 240 12.18 -15.69 -2.67
CA LEU A 240 12.30 -16.98 -2.03
C LEU A 240 11.58 -18.05 -2.84
N ASP A 241 12.26 -19.15 -3.15
CA ASP A 241 11.68 -20.38 -3.73
C ASP A 241 10.76 -21.08 -2.71
N GLY A 242 10.98 -20.82 -1.43
CA GLY A 242 10.16 -21.33 -0.34
C GLY A 242 10.54 -20.71 1.00
N ILE A 243 9.64 -20.82 1.98
CA ILE A 243 9.85 -20.37 3.35
C ILE A 243 9.24 -21.39 4.33
N VAL A 244 9.94 -21.64 5.44
CA VAL A 244 9.55 -22.65 6.45
C VAL A 244 9.76 -22.10 7.86
N ALA A 245 8.72 -22.15 8.67
CA ALA A 245 8.79 -21.88 10.10
C ALA A 245 9.07 -23.18 10.87
N ARG A 246 9.80 -23.09 11.98
CA ARG A 246 10.07 -24.21 12.88
C ARG A 246 9.97 -23.81 14.34
N ASP A 247 9.53 -24.75 15.17
CA ASP A 247 9.56 -24.62 16.63
C ASP A 247 10.94 -24.95 17.22
N GLY A 248 11.07 -24.84 18.55
CA GLY A 248 12.31 -25.19 19.26
C GLY A 248 12.68 -26.67 19.24
N GLY A 249 11.74 -27.55 18.87
CA GLY A 249 12.01 -28.96 18.55
C GLY A 249 12.44 -29.19 17.11
N ASN A 250 12.72 -28.11 16.36
CA ASN A 250 13.04 -28.10 14.92
C ASN A 250 11.93 -28.69 14.03
N ARG A 251 10.72 -28.92 14.56
CA ARG A 251 9.56 -29.42 13.79
C ARG A 251 9.05 -28.31 12.88
N ARG A 252 8.60 -28.67 11.69
CA ARG A 252 7.93 -27.73 10.78
C ARG A 252 6.61 -27.28 11.39
N LEU A 253 6.32 -25.98 11.29
CA LEU A 253 5.02 -25.37 11.49
C LEU A 253 4.38 -25.06 10.11
#